data_AF-A0A0Z8GHP9-F1
#
_entry.id   AF-A0A0Z8GHP9-F1
#
_cell.length_a   1.000
_cell.length_b   1.000
_cell.length_c   1.000
_cell.angle_alpha   90.00
_cell.angle_beta   90.00
_cell.angle_gamma   90.00
#
_symmetry.space_group_name_H-M   'P 1'
#
loop_
_entity.id
_entity.type
_entity.pdbx_description
1 polymer ?
#
loop_
_entity_poly.entity_id
_entity_poly.type
_entity_poly.pdbx_seq_one_letter_code
_entity_poly.pdbx_strand_id
1 'polypeptide(L)'
;MPLVSFTVENGVTPKTERYNREFLVRDENKKYKFTQLDDIVYNPANLKFGAIARNKYGAAVFSPIYVTYGVLSEAHPLFVELIVTSTNFIQRALRYQEGTVYERMAVKSFDLLRSEILLPTLPEQEAIGNFFSDLDQLITLHQRK
;
A
#
# COMPACT_ATOMS: atom_id res chain seq x y z
N MET A 1 14.30 13.25 -5.90
CA MET A 1 13.11 12.36 -5.89
C MET A 1 12.19 12.83 -4.75
N PRO A 2 10.90 13.06 -4.99
CA PRO A 2 10.00 13.63 -3.99
C PRO A 2 9.82 12.69 -2.79
N LEU A 3 9.76 13.29 -1.60
CA LEU A 3 9.42 12.58 -0.37
C LEU A 3 7.91 12.48 -0.24
N VAL A 4 7.41 11.26 -0.14
CA VAL A 4 5.97 10.97 -0.05
C VAL A 4 5.61 10.30 1.27
N SER A 5 4.33 10.35 1.59
CA SER A 5 3.67 9.61 2.65
C SER A 5 2.48 8.86 2.08
N PHE A 6 2.01 7.84 2.81
CA PHE A 6 0.84 7.08 2.43
C PHE A 6 -0.23 7.20 3.51
N THR A 7 -1.46 7.51 3.08
CA THR A 7 -2.68 7.44 3.90
C THR A 7 -3.69 6.52 3.23
N VAL A 8 -4.58 5.90 4.02
CA VAL A 8 -5.59 4.98 3.48
C VAL A 8 -6.58 5.70 2.57
N GLU A 9 -6.92 6.94 2.91
CA GLU A 9 -7.90 7.75 2.17
C GLU A 9 -7.35 8.27 0.83
N ASN A 10 -6.11 8.75 0.80
CA ASN A 10 -5.55 9.46 -0.36
C ASN A 10 -4.43 8.69 -1.07
N GLY A 11 -4.08 7.50 -0.58
CA GLY A 11 -2.96 6.72 -1.10
C GLY A 11 -1.62 7.44 -0.91
N VAL A 12 -0.74 7.32 -1.91
CA VAL A 12 0.58 7.94 -1.93
C VAL A 12 0.48 9.41 -2.31
N THR A 13 0.91 10.29 -1.40
CA THR A 13 0.82 11.74 -1.55
C THR A 13 2.12 12.42 -1.14
N PRO A 14 2.46 13.58 -1.72
CA PRO A 14 3.59 14.39 -1.26
C PRO A 14 3.49 14.67 0.24
N LYS A 15 4.61 14.51 0.94
CA LYS A 15 4.65 14.82 2.38
C LYS A 15 4.54 16.33 2.55
N THR A 16 3.49 16.78 3.26
CA THR A 16 3.30 18.21 3.55
C THR A 16 4.05 18.62 4.82
N GLU A 17 4.33 19.93 4.97
CA GLU A 17 5.04 20.48 6.14
C GLU A 17 4.36 20.14 7.46
N ARG A 18 3.01 20.02 7.47
CA ARG A 18 2.21 19.65 8.65
C ARG A 18 2.57 18.27 9.24
N TYR A 19 3.09 17.36 8.43
CA TYR A 19 3.53 16.02 8.85
C TYR A 19 5.05 15.87 8.83
N ASN A 20 5.79 16.96 8.58
CA ASN A 20 7.23 16.93 8.58
C ASN A 20 7.77 16.93 10.02
N ARG A 21 7.75 15.77 10.68
CA ARG A 21 8.40 15.53 11.98
C ARG A 21 9.90 15.26 11.86
N GLU A 22 10.54 15.51 10.71
CA GLU A 22 11.97 15.23 10.53
C GLU A 22 12.84 16.09 11.44
N PHE A 23 12.35 17.26 11.86
CA PHE A 23 13.02 18.06 12.89
C PHE A 23 13.09 17.37 14.27
N LEU A 24 12.21 16.40 14.54
CA LEU A 24 12.20 15.64 15.81
C LEU A 24 13.16 14.44 15.80
N VAL A 25 13.62 14.00 14.62
CA VAL A 25 14.53 12.86 14.46
C VAL A 25 15.63 13.25 13.49
N ARG A 26 16.67 13.91 14.02
CA ARG A 26 17.91 14.19 13.28
C ARG A 26 18.75 12.91 13.21
N ASP A 27 18.50 12.12 12.18
CA ASP A 27 19.39 11.03 11.79
C ASP A 27 19.84 11.28 10.35
N GLU A 28 21.09 11.71 10.21
CA GLU A 28 21.72 12.02 8.92
C GLU A 28 21.91 10.75 8.07
N ASN A 29 21.81 9.55 8.66
CA ASN A 29 21.94 8.26 7.98
C ASN A 29 20.59 7.64 7.58
N LYS A 30 19.49 8.41 7.65
CA LYS A 30 18.15 7.89 7.36
C LYS A 30 18.03 7.38 5.92
N LYS A 31 18.04 6.05 5.76
CA LYS A 31 17.91 5.40 4.45
C LYS A 31 16.46 5.36 4.00
N TYR A 32 16.06 6.37 3.22
CA TYR A 32 14.75 6.40 2.57
C TYR A 32 14.56 5.19 1.63
N LYS A 33 13.31 4.75 1.47
CA LYS A 33 12.93 3.61 0.63
C LYS A 33 12.41 4.10 -0.71
N PHE A 34 13.03 3.65 -1.79
CA PHE A 34 12.59 3.96 -3.15
C PHE A 34 11.28 3.24 -3.47
N THR A 35 10.46 3.89 -4.29
CA THR A 35 9.30 3.31 -4.96
C THR A 35 9.17 3.87 -6.36
N GLN A 36 8.61 3.08 -7.26
CA GLN A 36 8.22 3.46 -8.61
C GLN A 36 6.69 3.34 -8.79
N LEU A 37 6.20 3.80 -9.94
CA LEU A 37 4.80 3.61 -10.32
C LEU A 37 4.44 2.12 -10.22
N ASP A 38 3.24 1.84 -9.73
CA ASP A 38 2.65 0.51 -9.62
C ASP A 38 3.26 -0.44 -8.59
N ASP A 39 4.30 -0.02 -7.86
CA ASP A 39 4.73 -0.74 -6.65
C ASP A 39 3.59 -0.79 -5.62
N ILE A 40 3.52 -1.90 -4.88
CA ILE A 40 2.69 -1.99 -3.67
C ILE A 40 3.46 -1.40 -2.50
N VAL A 41 2.79 -0.56 -1.73
CA VAL A 41 3.35 0.09 -0.53
C VAL A 41 2.48 -0.28 0.66
N TYR A 42 3.10 -0.60 1.79
CA TYR A 42 2.36 -0.78 3.03
C TYR A 42 3.14 -0.29 4.25
N ASN A 43 2.39 -0.02 5.32
CA ASN A 43 2.94 0.27 6.63
C ASN A 43 2.71 -0.93 7.57
N PRO A 44 3.77 -1.65 7.97
CA PRO A 44 3.66 -2.84 8.83
C PRO A 44 2.82 -2.64 10.10
N ALA A 45 3.00 -1.51 10.80
CA ALA A 45 2.31 -1.24 12.06
C ALA A 45 0.85 -0.79 11.85
N ASN A 46 0.56 -0.18 10.69
CA ASN A 46 -0.75 0.36 10.37
C ASN A 46 -1.57 -0.52 9.43
N LEU A 47 -1.11 -1.73 9.09
CA LEU A 47 -1.86 -2.65 8.22
C LEU A 47 -3.27 -2.93 8.76
N LYS A 48 -3.44 -2.98 10.08
CA LYS A 48 -4.74 -3.12 10.77
C LYS A 48 -5.76 -2.02 10.45
N PHE A 49 -5.30 -0.87 9.97
CA PHE A 49 -6.13 0.24 9.52
C PHE A 49 -6.27 0.28 7.99
N GLY A 50 -5.86 -0.78 7.29
CA GLY A 50 -5.88 -0.85 5.83
C GLY A 50 -4.69 -0.17 5.16
N ALA A 51 -3.57 0.03 5.88
CA ALA A 51 -2.46 0.80 5.35
C ALA A 51 -1.57 0.02 4.36
N ILE A 52 -2.16 -0.35 3.22
CA ILE A 52 -1.56 -1.03 2.08
C ILE A 52 -2.29 -0.56 0.81
N ALA A 53 -1.57 -0.22 -0.26
CA ALA A 53 -2.17 0.06 -1.58
C ALA A 53 -1.11 0.11 -2.68
N ARG A 54 -1.54 0.36 -3.92
CA ARG A 54 -0.65 0.63 -5.06
C ARG A 54 -0.19 2.09 -5.09
N ASN A 55 1.08 2.29 -5.43
CA ASN A 55 1.63 3.60 -5.70
C ASN A 55 1.20 4.12 -7.08
N LYS A 56 0.24 5.05 -7.08
CA LYS A 56 -0.24 5.76 -8.29
C LYS A 56 0.49 7.08 -8.54
N TYR A 57 1.40 7.48 -7.64
CA TYR A 57 2.10 8.76 -7.72
C TYR A 57 3.28 8.72 -8.71
N GLY A 58 3.98 7.59 -8.80
CA GLY A 58 5.18 7.42 -9.61
C GLY A 58 6.45 7.33 -8.77
N ALA A 59 7.61 7.65 -9.39
CA ALA A 59 8.91 7.52 -8.76
C ALA A 59 9.08 8.48 -7.56
N ALA A 60 9.28 7.92 -6.36
CA ALA A 60 9.33 8.67 -5.12
C ALA A 60 10.17 7.96 -4.03
N VAL A 61 10.31 8.60 -2.88
CA VAL A 61 10.91 7.99 -1.69
C VAL A 61 10.00 8.06 -0.47
N PHE A 62 9.96 6.99 0.31
CA PHE A 62 9.28 6.91 1.59
C PHE A 62 10.26 6.96 2.77
N SER A 63 9.75 7.39 3.92
CA SER A 63 10.44 7.14 5.20
C SER A 63 10.61 5.62 5.44
N PRO A 64 11.63 5.18 6.19
CA PRO A 64 11.96 3.76 6.37
C PRO A 64 10.86 2.87 6.98
N ILE A 65 9.82 3.48 7.55
CA ILE A 65 8.69 2.78 8.17
C ILE A 65 7.77 2.10 7.13
N TYR A 66 7.86 2.51 5.87
CA TYR A 66 7.11 1.87 4.78
C TYR A 66 7.97 0.79 4.14
N VAL A 67 7.29 -0.21 3.59
CA VAL A 67 7.88 -1.25 2.76
C VAL A 67 7.23 -1.19 1.39
N THR A 68 8.04 -1.38 0.35
CA THR A 68 7.66 -1.28 -1.06
C THR A 68 7.96 -2.60 -1.76
N TYR A 69 7.08 -3.04 -2.65
CA TYR A 69 7.24 -4.25 -3.46
C TYR A 69 6.94 -3.93 -4.91
N GLY A 70 7.83 -4.33 -5.81
CA GLY A 70 7.53 -4.37 -7.23
C GLY A 70 6.49 -5.45 -7.53
N VAL A 71 5.61 -5.16 -8.49
CA VAL A 71 4.68 -6.15 -9.02
C VAL A 71 5.39 -6.94 -10.14
N LEU A 72 5.27 -8.27 -10.10
CA LEU A 72 5.87 -9.15 -11.12
C LEU A 72 5.13 -9.04 -12.45
N SER A 73 5.81 -9.34 -13.56
CA SER A 73 5.28 -9.19 -14.93
C SER A 73 4.02 -9.99 -15.24
N GLU A 74 3.82 -11.10 -14.54
CA GLU A 74 2.66 -12.00 -14.65
C GLU A 74 1.44 -11.52 -13.86
N ALA A 75 1.57 -10.43 -13.10
CA ALA A 75 0.51 -9.85 -12.29
C ALA A 75 0.19 -8.42 -12.76
N HIS A 76 -1.11 -8.14 -12.93
CA HIS A 76 -1.58 -6.79 -13.24
C HIS A 76 -1.65 -5.94 -11.95
N PRO A 77 -0.97 -4.78 -11.86
CA PRO A 77 -0.88 -4.02 -10.61
C PRO A 77 -2.22 -3.62 -9.99
N LEU A 78 -3.20 -3.25 -10.81
CA LEU A 78 -4.56 -2.94 -10.33
C LEU A 78 -5.25 -4.17 -9.71
N PHE A 79 -5.03 -5.36 -10.28
CA PHE A 79 -5.59 -6.60 -9.74
C PHE A 79 -4.93 -6.93 -8.38
N VAL A 80 -3.61 -6.80 -8.28
CA VAL A 80 -2.89 -6.95 -7.01
C VAL A 80 -3.42 -5.97 -5.97
N GLU A 81 -3.62 -4.70 -6.33
CA GLU A 81 -4.22 -3.67 -5.47
C GLU A 81 -5.58 -4.11 -4.91
N LEU A 82 -6.49 -4.59 -5.76
CA LEU A 82 -7.81 -5.09 -5.34
C LEU A 82 -7.71 -6.22 -4.32
N ILE A 83 -6.76 -7.14 -4.51
CA ILE A 83 -6.58 -8.27 -3.60
C ILE A 83 -5.99 -7.80 -2.27
N VAL A 84 -4.88 -7.05 -2.28
CA VAL A 84 -4.16 -6.71 -1.04
C VAL A 84 -4.88 -5.68 -0.17
N THR A 85 -5.76 -4.87 -0.78
CA THR A 85 -6.63 -3.95 -0.04
C THR A 85 -7.92 -4.61 0.45
N SER A 86 -8.24 -5.83 -0.01
CA SER A 86 -9.44 -6.54 0.44
C SER A 86 -9.38 -6.87 1.93
N THR A 87 -10.53 -6.75 2.60
CA THR A 87 -10.69 -7.15 4.01
C THR A 87 -10.21 -8.58 4.24
N ASN A 88 -10.50 -9.49 3.30
CA ASN A 88 -10.14 -10.89 3.44
C ASN A 88 -8.61 -11.10 3.45
N PHE A 89 -7.87 -10.44 2.56
CA PHE A 89 -6.41 -10.50 2.57
C PHE A 89 -5.84 -9.90 3.85
N ILE A 90 -6.28 -8.70 4.23
CA ILE A 90 -5.80 -8.00 5.43
C ILE A 90 -6.04 -8.84 6.68
N GLN A 91 -7.23 -9.42 6.86
CA GLN A 91 -7.55 -10.24 8.02
C GLN A 91 -6.72 -11.53 8.09
N ARG A 92 -6.37 -12.14 6.94
CA ARG A 92 -5.42 -13.27 6.92
C ARG A 92 -4.02 -12.82 7.33
N ALA A 93 -3.53 -11.71 6.79
CA ALA A 93 -2.20 -11.19 7.11
C ALA A 93 -2.07 -10.80 8.60
N LEU A 94 -3.13 -10.24 9.19
CA LEU A 94 -3.16 -9.85 10.61
C LEU A 94 -3.06 -11.04 11.57
N ARG A 95 -3.25 -12.29 11.13
CA ARG A 95 -2.99 -13.48 11.95
C ARG A 95 -1.52 -13.65 12.33
N TYR A 96 -0.62 -13.01 11.58
CA TYR A 96 0.83 -12.99 11.83
C TYR A 96 1.28 -11.68 12.50
N GLN A 97 0.35 -10.89 13.03
CA GLN A 97 0.70 -9.64 13.68
C GLN A 97 1.41 -9.90 15.02
N GLU A 98 2.59 -9.29 15.20
CA GLU A 98 3.41 -9.46 16.40
C GLU A 98 3.63 -8.13 17.14
N GLY A 99 3.84 -8.21 18.46
CA GLY A 99 4.13 -7.09 19.34
C GLY A 99 3.27 -7.12 20.61
N THR A 100 3.71 -6.44 21.66
CA THR A 100 3.02 -6.42 22.96
C THR A 100 2.14 -5.19 23.15
N VAL A 101 2.54 -4.06 22.55
CA VAL A 101 1.77 -2.80 22.57
C VAL A 101 0.95 -2.74 21.30
N TYR A 102 -0.38 -2.77 21.42
CA TYR A 102 -1.33 -2.90 20.31
C TYR A 102 -1.06 -1.89 19.17
N GLU A 103 -0.77 -0.64 19.52
CA GLU A 103 -0.48 0.44 18.56
C GLU A 103 0.79 0.16 17.75
N ARG A 104 1.78 -0.54 18.34
CA ARG A 104 3.07 -0.86 17.73
C ARG A 104 3.12 -2.24 17.08
N MET A 105 2.09 -3.06 17.29
CA MET A 105 2.00 -4.38 16.68
C MET A 105 2.02 -4.27 15.16
N ALA A 106 2.81 -5.13 14.51
CA ALA A 106 3.09 -5.05 13.08
C ALA A 106 3.07 -6.41 12.41
N VAL A 107 2.68 -6.44 11.13
CA VAL A 107 2.90 -7.59 10.24
C VAL A 107 4.17 -7.35 9.44
N LYS A 108 5.20 -8.16 9.69
CA LYS A 108 6.51 -8.01 9.02
C LYS A 108 6.41 -8.39 7.54
N SER A 109 7.39 -7.94 6.76
CA SER A 109 7.45 -8.15 5.31
C SER A 109 7.38 -9.64 4.93
N PHE A 110 8.16 -10.46 5.63
CA PHE A 110 8.16 -11.90 5.44
C PHE A 110 6.77 -12.52 5.62
N ASP A 111 6.06 -12.17 6.69
CA ASP A 111 4.74 -12.74 7.00
C ASP A 111 3.64 -12.25 6.06
N LEU A 112 3.71 -11.00 5.61
CA LEU A 112 2.81 -10.49 4.58
C LEU A 112 2.97 -11.29 3.27
N LEU A 113 4.21 -11.52 2.82
CA LEU A 113 4.51 -12.23 1.59
C LEU A 113 4.16 -13.73 1.64
N ARG A 114 3.99 -14.31 2.83
CA ARG A 114 3.47 -15.67 3.02
C ARG A 114 1.96 -15.79 2.76
N SER A 115 1.25 -14.67 2.66
CA SER A 115 -0.18 -14.67 2.36
C SER A 115 -0.39 -14.93 0.87
N GLU A 116 -0.68 -16.18 0.53
CA GLU A 116 -0.93 -16.61 -0.84
C GLU A 116 -2.15 -15.89 -1.45
N ILE A 117 -2.05 -15.62 -2.75
CA ILE A 117 -3.12 -15.06 -3.57
C ILE A 117 -3.35 -15.95 -4.78
N LEU A 118 -4.59 -16.04 -5.25
CA LEU A 118 -4.90 -16.67 -6.52
C LEU A 118 -4.57 -15.68 -7.64
N LEU A 119 -3.75 -16.11 -8.59
CA LEU A 119 -3.34 -15.29 -9.72
C LEU A 119 -3.90 -15.92 -11.01
N PRO A 120 -5.06 -15.45 -11.50
CA PRO A 120 -5.63 -15.94 -12.76
C PRO A 120 -4.81 -15.44 -13.96
N THR A 121 -5.25 -15.77 -15.17
CA THR A 121 -4.58 -15.30 -16.40
C THR A 121 -4.60 -13.77 -16.49
N LEU A 122 -3.60 -13.16 -17.12
CA LEU A 122 -3.53 -11.70 -17.29
C LEU A 122 -4.83 -11.09 -17.88
N PRO A 123 -5.45 -11.66 -18.94
CA PRO A 123 -6.72 -11.14 -19.46
C PRO A 123 -7.85 -11.12 -18.42
N GLU A 124 -7.91 -12.13 -17.54
CA GLU A 124 -8.90 -12.19 -16.47
C GLU A 124 -8.60 -11.16 -15.35
N GLN A 125 -7.33 -10.99 -15.00
CA GLN A 125 -6.89 -9.96 -14.05
C GLN A 125 -7.28 -8.55 -14.54
N GLU A 126 -7.06 -8.25 -15.82
CA GLU A 126 -7.45 -6.99 -16.46
C GLU A 126 -8.97 -6.81 -16.47
N ALA A 127 -9.73 -7.84 -16.86
CA ALA A 127 -11.20 -7.80 -16.87
C ALA A 127 -11.78 -7.51 -15.49
N ILE A 128 -11.29 -8.19 -14.45
CA ILE A 128 -11.71 -7.96 -13.06
C ILE A 128 -11.29 -6.56 -12.60
N GLY A 129 -10.04 -6.17 -12.88
CA GLY A 129 -9.51 -4.85 -12.52
C GLY A 129 -10.35 -3.71 -13.08
N ASN A 130 -10.66 -3.77 -14.38
CA ASN A 130 -11.45 -2.76 -15.07
C ASN A 130 -12.89 -2.71 -14.54
N PHE A 131 -13.53 -3.87 -14.31
CA PHE A 131 -14.88 -3.93 -13.76
C PHE A 131 -15.00 -3.17 -12.42
N PHE A 132 -14.08 -3.40 -11.48
CA PHE A 132 -14.11 -2.70 -10.19
C PHE A 132 -13.74 -1.21 -10.33
N SER A 133 -12.79 -0.87 -11.21
CA SER A 133 -12.46 0.53 -11.50
C SER A 133 -13.67 1.31 -12.05
N ASP A 134 -14.42 0.70 -12.97
CA ASP A 134 -15.63 1.31 -13.53
C ASP A 134 -16.71 1.49 -12.46
N LEU A 135 -16.87 0.51 -11.57
CA LEU A 135 -17.80 0.59 -10.44
C LEU A 135 -17.43 1.73 -9.47
N ASP A 136 -16.16 1.87 -9.11
CA ASP A 136 -15.66 2.93 -8.25
C ASP A 136 -15.87 4.32 -8.87
N GLN A 137 -15.65 4.44 -10.19
CA GLN A 137 -15.94 5.66 -10.94
C GLN A 137 -17.44 6.01 -10.91
N LEU A 138 -18.32 5.03 -11.13
CA LEU A 138 -19.76 5.23 -11.08
C LEU A 138 -20.23 5.67 -9.69
N ILE A 139 -19.72 5.06 -8.62
CA ILE A 139 -20.01 5.45 -7.23
C ILE A 139 -19.54 6.88 -6.99
N THR A 140 -18.31 7.21 -7.40
CA THR A 140 -17.75 8.55 -7.24
C THR A 140 -18.58 9.62 -7.96
N LEU A 141 -19.03 9.34 -9.18
CA LEU A 141 -19.89 10.23 -9.96
C LEU A 141 -21.27 10.40 -9.30
N HIS A 142 -21.82 9.34 -8.71
CA HIS A 142 -23.10 9.40 -8.00
C HIS A 142 -23.01 10.26 -6.73
N GLN A 143 -21.92 10.14 -5.95
CA GLN A 143 -21.71 10.89 -4.71
C GLN A 143 -21.43 12.40 -4.91
N ARG A 144 -21.09 12.82 -6.14
CA ARG A 144 -20.86 14.24 -6.49
C ARG A 144 -22.15 14.97 -6.90
N LYS A 145 -23.29 14.28 -6.92
CA LYS A 145 -24.62 14.88 -7.12
C LYS A 145 -25.23 15.29 -5.79
#